data_AF-A0A6J4SVG2-F1
#
_entry.id   AF-A0A6J4SVG2-F1
#
_cell.length_a   1.000
_cell.length_b   1.000
_cell.length_c   1.000
_cell.angle_alpha   90.00
_cell.angle_beta   90.00
_cell.angle_gamma   90.00
#
_symmetry.space_group_name_H-M   'P 1'
#
loop_
_entity.id
_entity.type
_entity.pdbx_description
1 polymer ?
#
loop_
_entity_poly.entity_id
_entity_poly.type
_entity_poly.pdbx_seq_one_letter_code
_entity_poly.pdbx_strand_id
1 'polypeptide(L)' 'MLAGDDGFRPLMPVVRSAAQGMAERGELEVTQRGEVVDLESARGPIRLKLPEDR' A
#
# COMPACT_ATOMS: atom_id res chain seq x y z
N MET A 1 20.12 5.86 4.90
CA MET A 1 18.98 5.54 5.79
C MET A 1 17.77 6.29 5.24
N LEU A 2 16.78 5.58 4.65
CA LEU A 2 15.59 6.20 4.04
C LEU A 2 14.57 6.73 5.08
N ALA A 3 14.88 6.57 6.37
CA ALA A 3 14.01 6.90 7.50
C ALA A 3 14.42 8.21 8.23
N GLY A 4 15.25 9.07 7.62
CA GLY A 4 15.50 10.44 8.10
C GLY A 4 14.64 11.47 7.35
N ASP A 5 14.24 12.54 8.06
CA ASP A 5 13.50 13.76 7.63
C ASP A 5 12.88 13.72 6.22
N ASP A 6 11.89 12.86 6.00
CA ASP A 6 10.98 12.89 4.84
C ASP A 6 11.52 12.36 3.49
N GLY A 7 12.75 11.85 3.43
CA GLY A 7 13.33 11.32 2.19
C GLY A 7 12.55 10.17 1.54
N PHE A 8 11.67 9.50 2.28
CA PHE A 8 10.80 8.45 1.77
C PHE A 8 9.53 8.98 1.08
N ARG A 9 9.07 10.21 1.36
CA ARG A 9 7.80 10.72 0.83
C ARG A 9 7.76 10.76 -0.70
N PRO A 10 8.82 11.16 -1.41
CA PRO A 10 8.86 11.12 -2.86
C PRO A 10 8.75 9.70 -3.44
N LEU A 11 9.03 8.66 -2.66
CA LEU A 11 8.93 7.25 -3.09
C LEU A 11 7.51 6.68 -2.96
N MET A 12 6.62 7.34 -2.22
CA MET A 12 5.26 6.84 -1.95
C MET A 12 4.43 6.59 -3.22
N PRO A 13 4.50 7.39 -4.30
CA PRO A 13 3.84 7.05 -5.56
C PRO A 13 4.28 5.70 -6.13
N VAL A 14 5.59 5.42 -6.11
CA VAL A 14 6.15 4.15 -6.60
C VAL A 14 5.71 2.98 -5.72
N VAL A 15 5.76 3.15 -4.40
CA VAL A 15 5.29 2.13 -3.44
C VAL A 15 3.81 1.82 -3.65
N ARG A 16 2.97 2.83 -3.91
CA ARG A 16 1.54 2.62 -4.18
C ARG A 16 1.29 1.87 -5.48
N SER A 17 2.02 2.19 -6.55
CA SER A 17 1.91 1.46 -7.82
C SER A 17 2.33 -0.02 -7.68
N ALA A 18 3.43 -0.28 -6.96
CA ALA A 18 3.86 -1.66 -6.69
C ALA A 18 2.84 -2.43 -5.84
N ALA A 19 2.33 -1.81 -4.78
CA ALA A 19 1.31 -2.41 -3.92
C ALA A 19 0.02 -2.71 -4.68
N GLN A 20 -0.41 -1.84 -5.59
CA GLN A 20 -1.57 -2.07 -6.45
C GLN A 20 -1.37 -3.33 -7.31
N GLY A 21 -0.24 -3.44 -8.01
CA GLY A 21 0.04 -4.61 -8.83
C GLY A 21 0.12 -5.90 -8.02
N MET A 22 0.63 -5.84 -6.78
CA MET A 22 0.64 -6.99 -5.87
C MET A 22 -0.78 -7.37 -5.40
N ALA A 23 -1.63 -6.38 -5.09
CA ALA A 23 -3.02 -6.61 -4.72
C ALA A 23 -3.84 -7.20 -5.87
N GLU A 24 -3.64 -6.73 -7.11
CA GLU A 24 -4.27 -7.29 -8.30
C GLU A 24 -3.88 -8.76 -8.55
N ARG A 25 -2.67 -9.15 -8.14
CA ARG A 25 -2.21 -10.56 -8.19
C ARG A 25 -2.64 -11.39 -6.98
N GLY A 26 -3.35 -10.79 -6.01
CA GLY A 26 -3.72 -11.46 -4.77
C GLY A 26 -2.55 -11.74 -3.83
N GLU A 27 -1.42 -11.04 -3.98
CA GLU A 27 -0.23 -11.20 -3.13
C GLU A 27 -0.29 -10.33 -1.87
N LEU A 28 -1.13 -9.30 -1.88
CA LEU A 28 -1.34 -8.36 -0.78
C LEU A 28 -2.81 -7.99 -0.64
N GLU A 29 -3.23 -7.73 0.59
CA GLU A 29 -4.44 -7.00 0.89
C GLU A 29 -4.12 -5.57 1.29
N VAL A 30 -4.84 -4.62 0.70
CA VAL A 30 -4.74 -3.21 1.03
C VAL A 30 -5.98 -2.81 1.79
N THR A 31 -5.80 -2.26 3.00
CA THR A 31 -6.91 -1.80 3.82
C THR A 31 -6.78 -0.34 4.24
N GLN A 32 -7.92 0.33 4.39
CA GLN A 32 -8.02 1.65 4.99
C GLN A 32 -9.15 1.63 6.03
N ARG A 33 -8.84 2.05 7.25
CA ARG A 33 -9.78 2.02 8.39
C ARG A 33 -10.39 0.63 8.64
N GLY A 34 -9.67 -0.43 8.29
CA GLY A 34 -10.09 -1.82 8.47
C GLY A 34 -10.75 -2.44 7.23
N GLU A 35 -11.20 -1.62 6.28
CA GLU A 35 -11.89 -2.08 5.07
C GLU A 35 -10.91 -2.29 3.91
N VAL A 36 -11.12 -3.33 3.09
CA VAL A 36 -10.37 -3.52 1.84
C VAL A 36 -10.69 -2.40 0.86
N VAL A 37 -9.66 -1.79 0.29
CA VAL A 37 -9.81 -0.65 -0.64
C VAL A 37 -8.98 -0.83 -1.90
N ASP A 38 -9.49 -0.27 -2.99
CA ASP A 38 -8.72 -0.02 -4.20
C ASP A 38 -7.78 1.19 -4.00
N LEU A 39 -6.52 1.07 -4.43
CA LEU A 39 -5.52 2.12 -4.22
C LEU A 39 -5.68 3.33 -5.14
N GLU A 40 -6.34 3.19 -6.29
CA GLU A 40 -6.57 4.32 -7.19
C GLU A 40 -7.46 5.38 -6.52
N SER A 41 -8.45 4.92 -5.77
CA SER A 41 -9.42 5.77 -5.06
C SER A 41 -9.02 6.12 -3.62
N ALA A 42 -8.19 5.32 -2.95
CA ALA A 42 -7.81 5.53 -1.56
C ALA A 42 -7.03 6.85 -1.33
N ARG A 43 -7.39 7.59 -0.26
CA ARG A 43 -6.72 8.86 0.10
C ARG A 43 -6.17 8.81 1.50
N GLY A 44 -4.93 9.27 1.67
CA GLY A 44 -4.25 9.26 2.97
C GLY A 44 -3.67 7.88 3.34
N PRO A 45 -3.47 7.61 4.65
CA PRO A 45 -2.81 6.40 5.12
C PRO A 45 -3.57 5.12 4.76
N ILE A 46 -2.79 4.10 4.40
CA ILE A 46 -3.24 2.74 4.08
C ILE A 46 -2.45 1.73 4.92
N ARG A 47 -2.92 0.48 4.95
CA ARG A 47 -2.22 -0.67 5.52
C ARG A 47 -2.06 -1.73 4.44
N LEU A 48 -0.87 -2.31 4.36
CA LEU A 48 -0.58 -3.46 3.52
C LEU A 48 -0.49 -4.69 4.43
N LYS A 49 -1.19 -5.76 4.06
CA LYS A 49 -1.20 -7.05 4.78
C LYS A 49 -0.92 -8.17 3.81
N LEU A 50 -0.37 -9.27 4.30
CA LEU A 50 -0.41 -10.53 3.58
C LEU A 50 -1.85 -11.07 3.65
N PRO A 51 -2.37 -11.68 2.57
CA PRO A 51 -3.68 -12.35 2.60
C PRO A 51 -3.67 -13.45 3.68
N GLU A 52 -4.77 -13.59 4.42
CA GLU A 52 -4.87 -14.58 5.51
C GLU A 52 -4.95 -16.03 4.97
N ASP A 53 -5.46 -16.21 3.75
CA ASP A 53 -5.68 -17.52 3.11
C ASP A 53 -4.45 -18.08 2.35
N ARG A 54 -3.23 -17.61 2.66
CA ARG A 54 -2.00 -18.05 1.99
C ARG A 54 -1.40 -19.33 2.58
#